data_AF-A0A7L4R557-F1
#
_entry.id   AF-A0A7L4R557-F1
#
_cell.length_a   1.000
_cell.length_b   1.000
_cell.length_c   1.000
_cell.angle_alpha   90.00
_cell.angle_beta   90.00
_cell.angle_gamma   90.00
#
_symmetry.space_group_name_H-M   'P 1'
#
loop_
_entity.id
_entity.type
_entity.pdbx_description
1 polymer ?
#
loop_
_entity_poly.entity_id
_entity_poly.type
_entity_poly.pdbx_seq_one_letter_code
_entity_poly.pdbx_strand_id
1 'polypeptide(L)'
;MLSIVRSVIRNLYLMQVRDNGISASDYAKLYPGEKRMLERKGKKYFLTPQKRKRLKVVLTGGVFDVIHIGHVLALSEAAKLGNVLVVVVARDEFIRKKGRKPLHNQKYRAAIVGAMRMVNLAVPGAKDMTETLRRVKPDVIAYGYDQKPIFKPKGVKVVKLRAHANPNSANTSKIIEKVGI
;
A
#
# COMPACT_ATOMS: atom_id res chain seq x y z
N MET A 1 3.17 -14.64 23.25
CA MET A 1 3.73 -13.32 23.66
C MET A 1 4.39 -12.55 22.49
N LEU A 2 5.34 -13.15 21.75
CA LEU A 2 6.03 -12.49 20.60
C LEU A 2 5.11 -12.08 19.44
N SER A 3 4.07 -12.87 19.14
CA SER A 3 3.09 -12.60 18.06
C SER A 3 2.23 -11.36 18.34
N ILE A 4 1.87 -11.14 19.60
CA ILE A 4 1.06 -10.00 20.06
C ILE A 4 1.84 -8.70 19.85
N VAL A 5 3.09 -8.64 20.32
CA VAL A 5 3.94 -7.45 20.17
C VAL A 5 4.14 -7.08 18.70
N ARG A 6 4.34 -8.07 17.82
CA ARG A 6 4.48 -7.82 16.37
C ARG A 6 3.19 -7.28 15.76
N SER A 7 2.04 -7.76 16.22
CA SER A 7 0.72 -7.28 15.77
C SER A 7 0.46 -5.84 16.20
N VAL A 8 0.83 -5.47 17.43
CA VAL A 8 0.76 -4.08 17.94
C VAL A 8 1.66 -3.16 17.11
N ILE A 9 2.93 -3.53 16.89
CA ILE A 9 3.85 -2.75 16.06
C ILE A 9 3.29 -2.55 14.65
N ARG A 10 2.72 -3.61 14.06
CA ARG A 10 2.08 -3.52 12.75
C ARG A 10 0.90 -2.55 12.79
N ASN A 11 0.00 -2.64 13.77
CA ASN A 11 -1.17 -1.76 13.85
C ASN A 11 -0.77 -0.28 13.98
N LEU A 12 0.19 0.03 14.86
CA LEU A 12 0.74 1.38 15.00
C LEU A 12 1.40 1.87 13.69
N TYR A 13 2.13 0.99 12.99
CA TYR A 13 2.66 1.30 11.67
C TYR A 13 1.54 1.62 10.67
N LEU A 14 0.47 0.82 10.62
CA LEU A 14 -0.63 1.06 9.68
C LEU A 14 -1.37 2.37 9.98
N MET A 15 -1.58 2.70 11.27
CA MET A 15 -2.12 4.01 11.68
C MET A 15 -1.21 5.15 11.24
N GLN A 16 0.09 5.07 11.51
CA GLN A 16 1.04 6.11 11.10
C GLN A 16 1.04 6.30 9.57
N VAL A 17 0.95 5.20 8.80
CA VAL A 17 0.90 5.30 7.35
C VAL A 17 -0.43 5.89 6.94
N ARG A 18 -1.57 5.51 7.53
CA ARG A 18 -2.88 6.06 7.15
C ARG A 18 -2.98 7.58 7.35
N ASP A 19 -2.41 8.10 8.43
CA ASP A 19 -2.63 9.49 8.86
C ASP A 19 -1.40 10.40 8.70
N ASN A 20 -0.37 9.91 7.99
CA ASN A 20 0.92 10.55 7.84
C ASN A 20 1.54 10.96 9.19
N GLY A 21 1.60 9.98 10.09
CA GLY A 21 1.92 10.13 11.50
C GLY A 21 0.66 10.07 12.38
N ILE A 22 0.77 9.37 13.50
CA ILE A 22 -0.31 9.23 14.48
C ILE A 22 -0.58 10.61 15.09
N SER A 23 -1.85 11.00 15.14
CA SER A 23 -2.29 12.28 15.70
C SER A 23 -2.14 12.31 17.22
N ALA A 24 -2.14 13.51 17.83
CA ALA A 24 -2.13 13.63 19.29
C ALA A 24 -3.38 13.02 19.94
N SER A 25 -4.55 13.18 19.30
CA SER A 25 -5.81 12.60 19.77
C SER A 25 -5.82 11.08 19.70
N ASP A 26 -5.24 10.48 18.66
CA ASP A 26 -5.11 9.02 18.59
C ASP A 26 -4.04 8.49 19.54
N TYR A 27 -2.92 9.21 19.68
CA TYR A 27 -1.87 8.87 20.63
C TYR A 27 -2.40 8.86 22.07
N ALA A 28 -3.25 9.82 22.45
CA ALA A 28 -3.83 9.91 23.79
C ALA A 28 -4.57 8.62 24.19
N LYS A 29 -5.25 7.99 23.23
CA LYS A 29 -6.04 6.74 23.39
C LYS A 29 -5.19 5.47 23.50
N LEU A 30 -3.89 5.54 23.20
CA LEU A 30 -3.01 4.36 23.22
C LEU A 30 -2.65 3.94 24.66
N TYR A 31 -2.44 2.64 24.84
CA TYR A 31 -1.95 2.09 26.10
C TYR A 31 -0.49 2.50 26.36
N PRO A 32 -0.04 2.57 27.64
CA PRO A 32 1.33 2.95 27.97
C PRO A 32 2.41 2.13 27.23
N GLY A 33 2.18 0.82 27.04
CA GLY A 33 3.09 -0.05 26.30
C GLY A 33 3.23 0.28 24.81
N GLU A 34 2.15 0.75 24.19
CA GLU A 34 2.13 1.20 22.79
C GLU A 34 2.82 2.55 22.63
N LYS A 35 2.55 3.47 23.56
CA LYS A 35 3.18 4.80 23.62
C LYS A 35 4.71 4.70 23.66
N ARG A 36 5.26 3.73 24.41
CA ARG A 36 6.71 3.44 24.47
C ARG A 36 7.32 2.94 23.15
N MET A 37 6.50 2.55 22.18
CA MET A 37 6.97 2.15 20.84
C MET A 37 7.06 3.31 19.85
N LEU A 38 6.65 4.51 20.26
CA LEU A 38 6.54 5.68 19.42
C LEU A 38 7.51 6.78 19.88
N GLU A 39 7.97 7.58 18.92
CA GLU A 39 8.68 8.83 19.13
C GLU A 39 7.87 9.99 18.56
N ARG A 40 7.92 11.15 19.22
CA ARG A 40 7.26 12.37 18.74
C ARG A 40 8.14 13.08 17.72
N LYS A 41 7.55 13.50 16.60
CA LYS A 41 8.17 14.38 15.60
C LYS A 41 7.20 15.50 15.25
N GLY A 42 7.50 16.71 15.73
CA GLY A 42 6.57 17.84 15.64
C GLY A 42 5.26 17.56 16.40
N LYS A 43 4.14 17.62 15.67
CA LYS A 43 2.78 17.38 16.22
C LYS A 43 2.27 15.94 16.03
N LYS A 44 3.13 15.03 15.55
CA LYS A 44 2.76 13.65 15.20
C LYS A 44 3.68 12.64 15.88
N TYR A 45 3.23 11.40 15.94
CA TYR A 45 3.96 10.28 16.53
C TYR A 45 4.22 9.19 15.49
N PHE A 46 5.40 8.58 15.57
CA PHE A 46 5.87 7.57 14.62
C PHE A 46 6.52 6.43 15.39
N LEU A 47 6.53 5.22 14.83
CA LEU A 47 7.32 4.13 15.40
C LEU A 47 8.79 4.53 15.53
N THR A 48 9.40 4.18 16.67
CA THR A 48 10.85 4.34 16.82
C THR A 48 11.58 3.50 15.76
N PRO A 49 12.82 3.88 15.36
CA PRO A 49 13.60 3.11 14.39
C PRO A 49 13.75 1.63 14.76
N GLN A 50 13.94 1.31 16.05
CA GLN A 50 14.09 -0.09 16.49
C GLN A 50 12.79 -0.89 16.28
N LYS A 51 11.63 -0.29 16.56
CA LYS A 51 10.33 -0.95 16.36
C LYS A 51 9.99 -1.06 14.87
N ARG A 52 10.28 -0.01 14.07
CA ARG A 52 10.08 -0.05 12.61
C ARG A 52 10.90 -1.15 11.94
N LYS A 53 12.16 -1.38 12.37
CA LYS A 53 13.02 -2.46 11.83
C LYS A 53 12.46 -3.88 12.01
N ARG A 54 11.46 -4.08 12.87
CA ARG A 54 10.78 -5.38 13.04
C ARG A 54 9.77 -5.69 11.94
N LEU A 55 9.49 -4.72 11.07
CA LEU A 55 8.61 -4.87 9.91
C LEU A 55 9.44 -4.95 8.64
N LYS A 56 9.00 -5.80 7.70
CA LYS A 56 9.46 -5.82 6.32
C LYS A 56 8.29 -5.38 5.45
N VAL A 57 8.29 -4.11 5.11
CA VAL A 57 7.21 -3.42 4.41
C VAL A 57 7.41 -3.54 2.91
N VAL A 58 6.39 -4.06 2.24
CA VAL A 58 6.29 -4.10 0.78
C VAL A 58 5.33 -2.99 0.35
N LEU A 59 5.76 -2.20 -0.62
CA LEU A 59 4.93 -1.24 -1.33
C LEU A 59 4.68 -1.75 -2.74
N THR A 60 3.43 -1.74 -3.17
CA THR A 60 3.06 -1.88 -4.57
C THR A 60 1.95 -0.89 -4.91
N GLY A 61 1.65 -0.70 -6.19
CA GLY A 61 0.62 0.24 -6.60
C GLY A 61 0.02 -0.05 -7.95
N GLY A 62 -1.13 0.55 -8.19
CA GLY A 62 -1.93 0.28 -9.37
C GLY A 62 -3.22 1.09 -9.39
N VAL A 63 -3.96 0.94 -10.48
CA VAL A 63 -5.26 1.61 -10.65
C VAL A 63 -6.36 0.85 -9.92
N PHE A 64 -6.48 -0.47 -10.09
CA PHE A 64 -7.47 -1.30 -9.41
C PHE A 64 -8.93 -0.83 -9.60
N ASP A 65 -9.30 -0.42 -10.81
CA ASP A 65 -10.65 0.10 -11.10
C ASP A 65 -11.69 -1.02 -11.19
N VAL A 66 -11.36 -2.09 -11.92
CA VAL A 66 -12.09 -3.35 -11.91
C VAL A 66 -11.11 -4.43 -11.43
N ILE A 67 -11.45 -5.08 -10.32
CA ILE A 67 -10.64 -6.18 -9.78
C ILE A 67 -10.78 -7.40 -10.68
N HIS A 68 -9.65 -8.08 -10.88
CA HIS A 68 -9.57 -9.31 -11.66
C HIS A 68 -8.44 -10.18 -11.14
N ILE A 69 -8.35 -11.42 -11.63
CA ILE A 69 -7.40 -12.42 -11.15
C ILE A 69 -5.94 -11.94 -11.23
N GLY A 70 -5.57 -11.18 -12.27
CA GLY A 70 -4.24 -10.56 -12.37
C GLY A 70 -3.84 -9.71 -11.15
N HIS A 71 -4.78 -8.92 -10.60
CA HIS A 71 -4.52 -8.16 -9.38
C HIS A 71 -4.32 -9.08 -8.17
N VAL A 72 -5.17 -10.11 -8.03
CA VAL A 72 -5.08 -11.06 -6.92
C VAL A 72 -3.75 -11.81 -6.92
N LEU A 73 -3.30 -12.29 -8.08
CA LEU A 73 -2.03 -12.99 -8.23
C LEU A 73 -0.84 -12.06 -7.94
N ALA A 74 -0.84 -10.85 -8.49
CA ALA A 74 0.23 -9.87 -8.26
C ALA A 74 0.30 -9.46 -6.77
N LEU A 75 -0.83 -9.16 -6.13
CA LEU A 75 -0.87 -8.81 -4.71
C LEU A 75 -0.48 -9.99 -3.81
N SER A 76 -0.85 -11.22 -4.19
CA SER A 76 -0.42 -12.43 -3.48
C SER A 76 1.09 -12.64 -3.57
N GLU A 77 1.70 -12.41 -4.72
CA GLU A 77 3.16 -12.49 -4.88
C GLU A 77 3.86 -11.37 -4.09
N ALA A 78 3.36 -10.13 -4.17
CA ALA A 78 3.89 -9.01 -3.42
C ALA A 78 3.87 -9.25 -1.90
N ALA A 79 2.78 -9.84 -1.38
CA ALA A 79 2.64 -10.15 0.04
C ALA A 79 3.71 -11.14 0.54
N LYS A 80 4.24 -12.02 -0.32
CA LYS A 80 5.31 -12.97 0.04
C LYS A 80 6.67 -12.29 0.26
N LEU A 81 6.85 -11.06 -0.21
CA LEU A 81 8.13 -10.34 -0.12
C LEU A 81 8.38 -9.70 1.25
N GLY A 82 7.39 -9.69 2.14
CA GLY A 82 7.47 -9.08 3.47
C GLY A 82 6.38 -9.54 4.42
N ASN A 83 6.19 -8.79 5.50
CA ASN A 83 5.19 -9.09 6.54
C ASN A 83 4.13 -7.99 6.69
N VAL A 84 4.27 -6.91 5.92
CA VAL A 84 3.30 -5.83 5.78
C VAL A 84 3.21 -5.43 4.30
N LEU A 85 2.05 -5.62 3.68
CA LEU A 85 1.78 -5.13 2.33
C LEU A 85 0.96 -3.84 2.37
N VAL A 86 1.55 -2.76 1.88
CA VAL A 86 0.87 -1.49 1.64
C VAL A 86 0.64 -1.32 0.14
N VAL A 87 -0.61 -1.11 -0.26
CA VAL A 87 -1.00 -0.89 -1.66
C VAL A 87 -1.38 0.58 -1.85
N VAL A 88 -0.71 1.23 -2.79
CA VAL A 88 -1.01 2.62 -3.17
C VAL A 88 -1.88 2.61 -4.41
N VAL A 89 -3.10 3.11 -4.24
CA VAL A 89 -4.09 3.23 -5.30
C VAL A 89 -3.89 4.55 -6.03
N ALA A 90 -3.79 4.50 -7.36
CA ALA A 90 -3.60 5.68 -8.20
C ALA A 90 -4.75 6.67 -8.03
N ARG A 91 -4.46 7.98 -8.02
CA ARG A 91 -5.47 9.04 -7.89
C ARG A 91 -6.35 9.14 -9.13
N ASP A 92 -7.58 9.60 -8.95
CA ASP A 92 -8.53 9.80 -10.07
C ASP A 92 -7.97 10.79 -11.11
N GLU A 93 -7.29 11.85 -10.64
CA GLU A 93 -6.61 12.85 -11.47
C GLU A 93 -5.57 12.22 -12.43
N PHE A 94 -4.81 11.22 -11.97
CA PHE A 94 -3.79 10.55 -12.79
C PHE A 94 -4.42 9.74 -13.93
N ILE A 95 -5.57 9.13 -13.66
CA ILE A 95 -6.31 8.32 -14.64
C ILE A 95 -6.94 9.25 -15.69
N ARG A 96 -7.54 10.37 -15.24
CA ARG A 96 -8.13 11.39 -16.13
C ARG A 96 -7.11 12.02 -17.07
N LYS A 97 -5.89 12.31 -16.60
CA LYS A 97 -4.79 12.80 -17.45
C LYS A 97 -4.40 11.83 -18.58
N LYS A 98 -4.74 10.55 -18.45
CA LYS A 98 -4.54 9.52 -19.48
C LYS A 98 -5.76 9.33 -20.38
N GLY A 99 -6.70 10.27 -20.39
CA GLY A 99 -7.91 10.20 -21.21
C GLY A 99 -8.94 9.16 -20.76
N ARG A 100 -8.82 8.63 -19.55
CA ARG A 100 -9.74 7.62 -19.00
C ARG A 100 -10.53 8.18 -17.83
N LYS A 101 -11.82 7.86 -17.75
CA LYS A 101 -12.64 8.12 -16.56
C LYS A 101 -12.67 6.85 -15.70
N PRO A 102 -12.27 6.90 -14.43
CA PRO A 102 -12.38 5.74 -13.56
C PRO A 102 -13.85 5.43 -13.27
N LEU A 103 -14.22 4.15 -13.25
CA LEU A 103 -15.55 3.68 -12.85
C LEU A 103 -15.77 3.92 -11.36
N HIS A 104 -14.77 3.62 -10.55
CA HIS A 104 -14.77 3.83 -9.11
C HIS A 104 -13.80 4.95 -8.72
N ASN A 105 -14.23 5.85 -7.84
CA ASN A 105 -13.32 6.85 -7.28
C ASN A 105 -12.18 6.16 -6.49
N GLN A 106 -11.08 6.90 -6.29
CA GLN A 106 -9.88 6.36 -5.64
C GLN A 106 -10.10 5.82 -4.21
N LYS A 107 -11.09 6.35 -3.47
CA LYS A 107 -11.41 5.89 -2.11
C LYS A 107 -12.09 4.52 -2.17
N TYR A 108 -13.02 4.32 -3.12
CA TYR A 108 -13.70 3.05 -3.33
C TYR A 108 -12.74 1.97 -3.80
N ARG A 109 -11.88 2.30 -4.78
CA ARG A 109 -10.82 1.37 -5.23
C ARG A 109 -9.90 0.98 -4.08
N ALA A 110 -9.49 1.92 -3.23
CA ALA A 110 -8.71 1.63 -2.03
C ALA A 110 -9.45 0.75 -1.02
N ALA A 111 -10.75 0.98 -0.78
CA ALA A 111 -11.54 0.15 0.12
C ALA A 111 -11.65 -1.30 -0.39
N ILE A 112 -11.93 -1.50 -1.68
CA ILE A 112 -12.02 -2.82 -2.32
C ILE A 112 -10.69 -3.57 -2.22
N VAL A 113 -9.58 -2.92 -2.57
CA VAL A 113 -8.24 -3.53 -2.47
C VAL A 113 -7.88 -3.82 -1.01
N GLY A 114 -8.24 -2.92 -0.09
CA GLY A 114 -8.00 -3.07 1.35
C GLY A 114 -8.78 -4.22 1.99
N ALA A 115 -9.89 -4.65 1.39
CA ALA A 115 -10.67 -5.80 1.85
C ALA A 115 -10.02 -7.15 1.49
N MET A 116 -9.01 -7.16 0.61
CA MET A 116 -8.34 -8.40 0.23
C MET A 116 -7.43 -8.91 1.34
N ARG A 117 -7.55 -10.20 1.68
CA ARG A 117 -6.86 -10.85 2.80
C ARG A 117 -5.35 -10.62 2.86
N MET A 118 -4.67 -10.53 1.71
CA MET A 118 -3.21 -10.35 1.65
C MET A 118 -2.75 -8.89 1.85
N VAL A 119 -3.67 -7.93 1.82
CA VAL A 119 -3.38 -6.49 1.89
C VAL A 119 -3.54 -6.03 3.35
N ASN A 120 -2.50 -5.41 3.91
CA ASN A 120 -2.58 -4.87 5.27
C ASN A 120 -3.12 -3.43 5.29
N LEU A 121 -2.85 -2.66 4.24
CA LEU A 121 -3.40 -1.32 4.06
C LEU A 121 -3.43 -0.95 2.59
N ALA A 122 -4.57 -0.46 2.12
CA ALA A 122 -4.68 0.21 0.83
C ALA A 122 -5.04 1.68 1.06
N VAL A 123 -4.31 2.58 0.41
CA VAL A 123 -4.55 4.04 0.50
C VAL A 123 -4.38 4.69 -0.87
N PRO A 124 -5.13 5.77 -1.17
CA PRO A 124 -4.80 6.61 -2.31
C PRO A 124 -3.37 7.17 -2.17
N GLY A 125 -2.64 7.21 -3.27
CA GLY A 125 -1.34 7.85 -3.33
C GLY A 125 -1.40 9.36 -3.11
N ALA A 126 -0.27 9.93 -2.70
CA ALA A 126 -0.06 11.37 -2.75
C ALA A 126 0.04 11.86 -4.21
N LYS A 127 -0.02 13.18 -4.42
CA LYS A 127 0.21 13.77 -5.75
C LYS A 127 1.64 13.51 -6.22
N ASP A 128 2.59 13.53 -5.29
CA ASP A 128 4.00 13.20 -5.51
C ASP A 128 4.32 11.80 -4.95
N MET A 129 4.97 10.97 -5.76
CA MET A 129 5.44 9.65 -5.32
C MET A 129 6.46 9.76 -4.18
N THR A 130 7.27 10.81 -4.15
CA THR A 130 8.25 11.03 -3.08
C THR A 130 7.58 11.19 -1.73
N GLU A 131 6.43 11.87 -1.68
CA GLU A 131 5.62 11.97 -0.46
C GLU A 131 5.07 10.60 -0.05
N THR A 132 4.58 9.82 -1.00
CA THR A 132 4.14 8.44 -0.77
C THR A 132 5.27 7.58 -0.19
N LEU A 133 6.49 7.68 -0.75
CA LEU A 133 7.67 6.96 -0.27
C LEU A 133 8.10 7.42 1.13
N ARG A 134 8.07 8.72 1.43
CA ARG A 134 8.38 9.26 2.77
C ARG A 134 7.37 8.78 3.82
N ARG A 135 6.10 8.67 3.43
CA ARG A 135 4.99 8.22 4.28
C ARG A 135 5.04 6.72 4.57
N VAL A 136 5.28 5.90 3.54
CA VAL A 136 5.29 4.43 3.65
C VAL A 136 6.64 3.90 4.17
N LYS A 137 7.76 4.49 3.72
CA LYS A 137 9.13 4.03 3.98
C LYS A 137 9.29 2.53 3.71
N PRO A 138 9.08 2.06 2.47
CA PRO A 138 9.11 0.63 2.17
C PRO A 138 10.52 0.05 2.24
N ASP A 139 10.62 -1.23 2.58
CA ASP A 139 11.85 -2.02 2.45
C ASP A 139 11.93 -2.67 1.05
N VAL A 140 10.77 -2.93 0.44
CA VAL A 140 10.62 -3.49 -0.90
C VAL A 140 9.61 -2.69 -1.70
N ILE A 141 9.91 -2.36 -2.95
CA ILE A 141 8.93 -1.87 -3.94
C ILE A 141 8.74 -2.96 -4.99
N ALA A 142 7.50 -3.43 -5.14
CA ALA A 142 7.09 -4.44 -6.09
C ALA A 142 6.31 -3.81 -7.25
N TYR A 143 6.78 -4.04 -8.47
CA TYR A 143 6.14 -3.62 -9.72
C TYR A 143 5.49 -4.81 -10.41
N GLY A 144 4.33 -4.59 -11.03
CA GLY A 144 3.66 -5.61 -11.85
C GLY A 144 4.55 -6.09 -13.01
N TYR A 145 4.24 -7.26 -13.55
CA TYR A 145 5.02 -7.89 -14.62
C TYR A 145 5.10 -7.03 -15.91
N ASP A 146 4.12 -6.19 -16.13
CA ASP A 146 3.98 -5.27 -17.26
C ASP A 146 4.51 -3.86 -16.97
N GLN A 147 4.88 -3.58 -15.72
CA GLN A 147 5.35 -2.27 -15.29
C GLN A 147 6.88 -2.14 -15.42
N LYS A 148 7.33 -0.94 -15.81
CA LYS A 148 8.74 -0.54 -15.73
C LYS A 148 8.99 0.15 -14.38
N PRO A 149 10.05 -0.21 -13.63
CA PRO A 149 10.40 0.48 -12.39
C PRO A 149 10.81 1.93 -12.68
N ILE A 150 10.01 2.90 -12.22
CA ILE A 150 10.29 4.33 -12.40
C ILE A 150 11.11 4.87 -11.21
N PHE A 151 10.92 4.30 -10.01
CA PHE A 151 11.58 4.75 -8.79
C PHE A 151 12.46 3.65 -8.21
N LYS A 152 13.73 4.00 -7.93
CA LYS A 152 14.72 3.14 -7.27
C LYS A 152 15.40 3.89 -6.11
N PRO A 153 14.69 4.13 -5.00
CA PRO A 153 15.27 4.82 -3.86
C PRO A 153 16.42 4.01 -3.25
N LYS A 154 17.48 4.72 -2.83
CA LYS A 154 18.67 4.10 -2.20
C LYS A 154 18.25 3.30 -0.97
N GLY A 155 18.76 2.07 -0.83
CA GLY A 155 18.49 1.19 0.31
C GLY A 155 17.14 0.47 0.27
N VAL A 156 16.37 0.58 -0.83
CA VAL A 156 15.09 -0.12 -1.00
C VAL A 156 15.24 -1.18 -2.10
N LYS A 157 14.82 -2.42 -1.80
CA LYS A 157 14.85 -3.50 -2.80
C LYS A 157 13.74 -3.28 -3.83
N VAL A 158 14.09 -3.25 -5.11
CA VAL A 158 13.11 -3.17 -6.20
C VAL A 158 12.92 -4.55 -6.82
N VAL A 159 11.67 -5.01 -6.91
CA VAL A 159 11.31 -6.33 -7.42
C VAL A 159 10.29 -6.18 -8.53
N LYS A 160 10.47 -6.94 -9.61
CA LYS A 160 9.46 -7.12 -10.65
C LYS A 160 8.74 -8.44 -10.38
N LEU A 161 7.42 -8.36 -10.22
CA LEU A 161 6.55 -9.51 -10.01
C LEU A 161 6.48 -10.35 -11.29
N ARG A 162 6.38 -11.66 -11.12
CA ARG A 162 6.35 -12.64 -12.22
C ARG A 162 4.95 -13.19 -12.49
N ALA A 163 4.07 -13.09 -11.50
CA ALA A 163 2.71 -13.55 -11.60
C ALA A 163 1.98 -12.77 -12.69
N HIS A 164 1.50 -13.52 -13.67
CA HIS A 164 0.70 -13.04 -14.78
C HIS A 164 -0.49 -13.98 -14.92
N ALA A 165 -1.63 -13.42 -15.33
CA ALA A 165 -2.80 -14.18 -15.72
C ALA A 165 -3.02 -13.98 -17.21
N ASN A 166 -3.87 -14.82 -17.81
CA ASN A 166 -4.26 -14.69 -19.21
C ASN A 166 -4.71 -13.23 -19.47
N PRO A 167 -4.06 -12.50 -20.41
CA PRO A 167 -4.34 -11.09 -20.67
C PRO A 167 -5.80 -10.79 -20.99
N ASN A 168 -6.54 -11.74 -21.58
CA ASN A 168 -7.95 -11.58 -21.93
C ASN A 168 -8.88 -11.56 -20.71
N SER A 169 -8.41 -12.03 -19.55
CA SER A 169 -9.15 -12.07 -18.28
C SER A 169 -8.53 -11.18 -17.19
N ALA A 170 -7.41 -10.53 -17.50
CA ALA A 170 -6.56 -9.84 -16.54
C ALA A 170 -6.25 -8.38 -16.93
N ASN A 171 -7.11 -7.77 -17.75
CA ASN A 171 -7.01 -6.37 -18.13
C ASN A 171 -8.37 -5.70 -18.01
N THR A 172 -8.45 -4.63 -17.21
CA THR A 172 -9.67 -3.85 -16.99
C THR A 172 -10.34 -3.40 -18.29
N SER A 173 -9.60 -2.92 -19.29
CA SER A 173 -10.19 -2.45 -20.55
C SER A 173 -10.88 -3.57 -21.31
N LYS A 174 -10.28 -4.76 -21.36
CA LYS A 174 -10.86 -5.94 -22.02
C LYS A 174 -12.09 -6.47 -21.28
N ILE A 175 -12.09 -6.38 -19.95
CA ILE A 175 -13.25 -6.76 -19.14
C ILE A 175 -14.42 -5.82 -19.43
N ILE A 176 -14.16 -4.52 -19.43
CA ILE A 176 -15.15 -3.48 -19.75
C ILE A 176 -15.74 -3.70 -21.15
N GLU A 177 -14.89 -3.89 -22.16
CA GLU A 177 -15.31 -4.22 -23.54
C GLU A 177 -16.21 -5.47 -23.59
N LYS A 178 -15.81 -6.54 -22.89
CA LYS A 178 -16.57 -7.80 -22.87
C LYS A 178 -17.94 -7.69 -22.21
N VAL A 179 -18.10 -6.81 -21.21
CA VAL A 179 -19.37 -6.64 -20.48
C VAL A 179 -20.23 -5.48 -21.04
N GLY A 180 -19.72 -4.74 -22.02
CA GLY A 180 -20.47 -3.70 -22.74
C GLY A 180 -20.81 -2.46 -21.92
N ILE A 181 -19.91 -2.04 -21.01
CA ILE A 181 -20.07 -0.82 -20.18
C ILE A 181 -19.07 0.27 -20.53
#